data_AF-A0A9E4LLR1-F1
#
_entry.id   AF-A0A9E4LLR1-F1
#
_cell.length_a   1.000
_cell.length_b   1.000
_cell.length_c   1.000
_cell.angle_alpha   90.00
_cell.angle_beta   90.00
_cell.angle_gamma   90.00
#
_symmetry.space_group_name_H-M   'P 1'
#
loop_
_entity.id
_entity.type
_entity.pdbx_description
1 polymer ?
#
loop_
_entity_poly.entity_id
_entity_poly.type
_entity_poly.pdbx_seq_one_letter_code
_entity_poly.pdbx_strand_id
1 'polypeptide(L)'
;MMEFWSTSWGDVATVVGIIVSLGAIVWAIKEARGARSASQAAEIAAGETRDQIARHLQTVDLYRAIGLIERIKILHDNDRWEAAREHYQTLRAMLSDVIARCPEDQSDVRDKLATARTIVGDLENLIRGRVSRPISERGRSRLIQQLNEIQSDLEVLASNVSFGDS
;
A
#
# COMPACT_ATOMS: atom_id res chain seq x y z
N MET A 1 10.39 -49.95 -65.08
CA MET A 1 11.57 -49.38 -64.40
C MET A 1 11.28 -47.96 -63.85
N MET A 2 10.04 -47.68 -63.41
CA MET A 2 9.65 -46.40 -62.77
C MET A 2 9.22 -46.56 -61.29
N GLU A 3 8.98 -47.79 -60.81
CA GLU A 3 8.55 -48.05 -59.42
C GLU A 3 9.69 -47.95 -58.38
N PHE A 4 10.96 -48.01 -58.79
CA PHE A 4 12.08 -47.95 -57.85
C PHE A 4 12.34 -46.52 -57.33
N TRP A 5 12.06 -45.50 -58.15
CA TRP A 5 12.28 -44.10 -57.79
C TRP A 5 11.16 -43.53 -56.91
N SER A 6 9.90 -43.96 -57.06
CA SER A 6 8.81 -43.48 -56.20
C SER A 6 8.91 -43.98 -54.76
N THR A 7 9.48 -45.18 -54.58
CA THR A 7 9.51 -45.86 -53.27
C THR A 7 10.60 -45.26 -52.36
N SER A 8 11.80 -44.96 -52.90
CA SER A 8 12.88 -44.36 -52.11
C SER A 8 12.63 -42.89 -51.74
N TRP A 9 11.97 -42.11 -52.61
CA TRP A 9 11.62 -40.71 -52.30
C TRP A 9 10.50 -40.61 -51.27
N GLY A 10 9.55 -41.56 -51.29
CA GLY A 10 8.51 -41.67 -50.27
C GLY A 10 9.09 -41.90 -48.88
N ASP A 11 10.04 -42.83 -48.76
CA ASP A 11 10.66 -43.19 -47.47
C ASP A 11 11.51 -42.05 -46.89
N VAL A 12 12.28 -41.36 -47.75
CA VAL A 12 13.06 -40.17 -47.39
C VAL A 12 12.15 -39.02 -46.94
N ALA A 13 11.01 -38.80 -47.61
CA ALA A 13 10.06 -37.75 -47.23
C ALA A 13 9.45 -38.01 -45.85
N THR A 14 9.12 -39.27 -45.51
CA THR A 14 8.66 -39.63 -44.17
C THR A 14 9.72 -39.42 -43.10
N VAL A 15 10.97 -39.80 -43.34
CA VAL A 15 12.06 -39.60 -42.38
C VAL A 15 12.34 -38.11 -42.15
N VAL A 16 12.38 -37.32 -43.21
CA VAL A 16 12.55 -35.85 -43.11
C VAL A 16 11.38 -35.22 -42.36
N GLY A 17 10.13 -35.64 -42.63
CA GLY A 17 8.95 -35.17 -41.93
C GLY A 17 8.98 -35.44 -40.42
N ILE A 18 9.47 -36.61 -40.01
CA ILE A 18 9.65 -36.97 -38.60
C ILE A 18 10.71 -36.08 -37.94
N ILE A 19 11.87 -35.87 -38.58
CA ILE A 19 12.96 -35.04 -38.04
C ILE A 19 12.50 -33.59 -37.86
N VAL A 20 11.81 -33.02 -38.86
CA VAL A 20 11.28 -31.66 -38.80
C VAL A 20 10.22 -31.54 -37.70
N SER A 21 9.34 -32.53 -37.56
CA SER A 21 8.33 -32.56 -36.50
C SER A 21 8.94 -32.63 -35.10
N LEU A 22 9.97 -33.48 -34.90
CA LEU A 22 10.71 -33.54 -33.64
C LEU A 22 11.42 -32.21 -33.34
N GLY A 23 12.05 -31.59 -34.34
CA GLY A 23 12.70 -30.29 -34.21
C GLY A 23 11.73 -29.20 -33.78
N ALA A 24 10.55 -29.15 -34.41
CA ALA A 24 9.49 -28.19 -34.07
C ALA A 24 8.96 -28.39 -32.64
N ILE A 25 8.79 -29.63 -32.19
CA ILE A 25 8.35 -29.95 -30.83
C ILE A 25 9.40 -29.52 -29.80
N VAL A 26 10.68 -29.80 -30.05
CA VAL A 26 11.78 -29.39 -29.16
C VAL A 26 11.87 -27.86 -29.07
N TRP A 27 11.71 -27.16 -30.19
CA TRP A 27 11.71 -25.70 -30.22
C TRP A 27 10.52 -25.12 -29.44
N ALA A 28 9.31 -25.64 -29.67
CA ALA A 28 8.11 -25.24 -28.94
C ALA A 28 8.23 -25.48 -27.42
N ILE A 29 8.85 -26.59 -26.99
CA ILE A 29 9.11 -26.87 -25.57
C ILE A 29 10.10 -25.86 -24.96
N LYS A 30 11.17 -25.49 -25.69
CA LYS A 30 12.13 -24.48 -25.21
C LYS A 30 11.47 -23.11 -25.08
N GLU A 31 10.67 -22.72 -26.07
CA GLU A 31 9.96 -21.44 -26.06
C GLU A 31 8.91 -21.38 -24.95
N ALA A 32 8.14 -22.46 -24.76
CA ALA A 32 7.18 -22.56 -23.65
C ALA A 32 7.86 -22.48 -22.27
N ARG A 33 9.06 -23.05 -22.11
CA ARG A 33 9.84 -22.93 -20.85
C ARG A 33 10.36 -21.51 -20.63
N GLY A 34 10.84 -20.86 -21.68
CA GLY A 34 11.25 -19.45 -21.64
C GLY A 34 10.08 -18.53 -21.26
N ALA A 35 8.92 -18.74 -21.88
CA ALA A 35 7.70 -17.99 -21.59
C ALA A 35 7.22 -18.18 -20.15
N ARG A 36 7.27 -19.40 -19.61
CA ARG A 36 6.93 -19.66 -18.19
C ARG A 36 7.87 -18.94 -17.23
N SER A 37 9.18 -18.98 -17.49
CA SER A 37 10.18 -18.28 -16.66
C SER A 37 9.99 -16.76 -16.72
N ALA A 38 9.74 -16.20 -17.90
CA ALA A 38 9.44 -14.77 -18.06
C ALA A 38 8.15 -14.37 -17.35
N SER A 39 7.09 -15.21 -17.42
CA SER A 39 5.84 -14.99 -16.70
C SER A 39 6.03 -15.01 -15.19
N GLN A 40 6.82 -15.96 -14.66
CA GLN A 40 7.13 -16.04 -13.24
C GLN A 40 7.93 -14.82 -12.76
N ALA A 41 8.93 -14.39 -13.53
CA ALA A 41 9.70 -13.19 -13.20
C ALA A 41 8.84 -11.93 -13.24
N ALA A 42 7.91 -11.82 -14.20
CA ALA A 42 6.97 -10.71 -14.27
C ALA A 42 5.98 -10.71 -13.11
N GLU A 43 5.50 -11.88 -12.67
CA GLU A 43 4.61 -12.01 -11.51
C GLU A 43 5.30 -11.58 -10.22
N ILE A 44 6.56 -11.99 -10.02
CA ILE A 44 7.39 -11.58 -8.87
C ILE A 44 7.62 -10.07 -8.90
N ALA A 45 8.09 -9.52 -10.02
CA ALA A 45 8.35 -8.09 -10.15
C ALA A 45 7.07 -7.24 -9.99
N ALA A 46 5.94 -7.73 -10.49
CA ALA A 46 4.65 -7.07 -10.31
C ALA A 46 4.20 -7.12 -8.85
N GLY A 47 4.42 -8.24 -8.15
CA GLY A 47 4.19 -8.36 -6.71
C GLY A 47 5.00 -7.34 -5.92
N GLU A 48 6.33 -7.33 -6.12
CA GLU A 48 7.25 -6.39 -5.47
C GLU A 48 6.88 -4.92 -5.75
N THR A 49 6.51 -4.61 -7.00
CA THR A 49 6.09 -3.25 -7.38
C THR A 49 4.78 -2.86 -6.67
N ARG A 50 3.81 -3.78 -6.59
CA ARG A 50 2.53 -3.53 -5.89
C ARG A 50 2.76 -3.28 -4.41
N ASP A 51 3.65 -4.04 -3.78
CA ASP A 51 3.98 -3.87 -2.37
C ASP A 51 4.70 -2.54 -2.11
N GLN A 52 5.64 -2.15 -2.98
CA GLN A 52 6.29 -0.84 -2.92
C GLN A 52 5.30 0.32 -3.09
N ILE A 53 4.37 0.21 -4.05
CA ILE A 53 3.32 1.21 -4.25
C ILE A 53 2.42 1.29 -3.01
N ALA A 54 2.02 0.16 -2.44
CA ALA A 54 1.18 0.12 -1.24
C ALA A 54 1.88 0.81 -0.05
N ARG A 55 3.16 0.52 0.19
CA ARG A 55 3.98 1.20 1.21
C ARG A 55 4.06 2.71 0.96
N HIS A 56 4.33 3.11 -0.28
CA HIS A 56 4.41 4.52 -0.65
C HIS A 56 3.10 5.27 -0.41
N LEU A 57 1.96 4.68 -0.81
CA LEU A 57 0.63 5.24 -0.56
C LEU A 57 0.34 5.37 0.94
N GLN A 58 0.73 4.36 1.74
CA GLN A 58 0.60 4.40 3.19
C GLN A 58 1.42 5.56 3.80
N THR A 59 2.68 5.73 3.39
CA THR A 59 3.53 6.85 3.83
C THR A 59 2.93 8.20 3.46
N VAL A 60 2.42 8.36 2.23
CA VAL A 60 1.76 9.60 1.78
C VAL A 60 0.53 9.91 2.63
N ASP A 61 -0.27 8.90 2.96
CA ASP A 61 -1.45 9.08 3.80
C ASP A 61 -1.08 9.46 5.25
N LEU A 62 0.00 8.90 5.80
CA LEU A 62 0.51 9.30 7.12
C LEU A 62 0.98 10.77 7.13
N TYR A 63 1.70 11.23 6.10
CA TYR A 63 2.10 12.64 5.99
C TYR A 63 0.91 13.59 5.82
N ARG A 64 -0.12 13.18 5.08
CA ARG A 64 -1.37 13.94 4.99
C ARG A 64 -2.08 14.03 6.34
N ALA A 65 -2.10 12.95 7.13
CA ALA A 65 -2.65 12.95 8.48
C ALA A 65 -1.87 13.91 9.41
N ILE A 66 -0.53 13.93 9.34
CA ILE A 66 0.32 14.90 10.04
C ILE A 66 -0.04 16.33 9.66
N GLY A 67 -0.20 16.62 8.36
CA GLY A 67 -0.61 17.95 7.89
C GLY A 67 -1.99 18.38 8.40
N LEU A 68 -2.94 17.44 8.55
CA LEU A 68 -4.24 17.71 9.17
C LEU A 68 -4.11 18.03 10.66
N ILE A 69 -3.24 17.34 11.40
CA ILE A 69 -2.97 17.62 12.81
C ILE A 69 -2.43 19.04 12.99
N GLU A 70 -1.50 19.47 12.14
CA GLU A 70 -0.95 20.82 12.19
C GLU A 70 -2.02 21.88 11.88
N ARG A 71 -2.90 21.61 10.90
CA ARG A 71 -4.06 22.46 10.61
C ARG A 71 -4.99 22.58 11.83
N ILE A 72 -5.26 21.48 12.51
CA ILE A 72 -6.09 21.45 13.73
C ILE A 72 -5.46 22.30 14.84
N LYS A 73 -4.14 22.19 15.05
CA LYS A 73 -3.41 23.02 16.03
C LYS A 73 -3.57 24.51 15.73
N ILE A 74 -3.37 24.92 14.47
CA ILE A 74 -3.56 26.31 14.04
C ILE A 74 -5.01 26.76 14.31
N LEU A 75 -6.01 25.90 14.06
CA LEU A 75 -7.40 26.25 14.31
C LEU A 75 -7.72 26.37 15.81
N HIS A 76 -7.08 25.57 16.66
CA HIS A 76 -7.17 25.71 18.12
C HIS A 76 -6.55 27.02 18.63
N ASP A 77 -5.43 27.44 18.03
CA ASP A 77 -4.77 28.70 18.38
C ASP A 77 -5.60 29.93 17.97
N ASN A 78 -6.39 29.79 16.90
CA ASN A 78 -7.28 30.84 16.39
C ASN A 78 -8.72 30.74 16.93
N ASP A 79 -8.98 29.91 17.95
CA ASP A 79 -10.31 29.67 18.55
C ASP A 79 -11.39 29.25 17.54
N ARG A 80 -11.01 28.66 16.39
CA ARG A 80 -11.93 28.20 15.33
C ARG A 80 -12.35 26.76 15.55
N TRP A 81 -13.02 26.51 16.67
CA TRP A 81 -13.38 25.17 17.15
C TRP A 81 -14.32 24.38 16.22
N GLU A 82 -15.25 25.05 15.55
CA GLU A 82 -16.16 24.41 14.58
C GLU A 82 -15.40 23.88 13.36
N ALA A 83 -14.50 24.69 12.81
CA ALA A 83 -13.65 24.27 11.70
C ALA A 83 -12.68 23.16 12.13
N ALA A 84 -12.12 23.23 13.34
CA ALA A 84 -11.25 22.18 13.87
C ALA A 84 -11.99 20.83 13.92
N ARG A 85 -13.27 20.81 14.32
CA ARG A 85 -14.09 19.60 14.39
C ARG A 85 -14.23 18.89 13.05
N GLU A 86 -14.44 19.62 11.96
CA GLU A 86 -14.51 19.02 10.61
C GLU A 86 -13.19 18.32 10.24
N HIS A 87 -12.06 18.94 10.60
CA HIS A 87 -10.75 18.34 10.39
C HIS A 87 -10.51 17.11 11.28
N TYR A 88 -11.02 17.06 12.51
CA TYR A 88 -10.98 15.86 13.34
C TYR A 88 -11.73 14.69 12.72
N GLN A 89 -12.91 14.92 12.15
CA GLN A 89 -13.69 13.87 11.48
C GLN A 89 -12.96 13.35 10.24
N THR A 90 -12.37 14.27 9.48
CA THR A 90 -11.54 13.93 8.31
C THR A 90 -10.34 13.10 8.73
N LEU A 91 -9.60 13.51 9.77
CA LEU A 91 -8.45 12.79 10.30
C LEU A 91 -8.84 11.39 10.80
N ARG A 92 -9.96 11.26 11.50
CA ARG A 92 -10.45 9.96 11.98
C ARG A 92 -10.83 9.02 10.84
N ALA A 93 -11.50 9.54 9.81
CA ALA A 93 -11.83 8.76 8.61
C ALA A 93 -10.55 8.28 7.92
N MET A 94 -9.58 9.19 7.76
CA MET A 94 -8.29 8.89 7.17
C MET A 94 -7.51 7.80 7.94
N LEU A 95 -7.42 7.91 9.27
CA LEU A 95 -6.77 6.89 10.09
C LEU A 95 -7.49 5.53 9.99
N SER A 96 -8.83 5.53 9.91
CA SER A 96 -9.62 4.29 9.73
C SER A 96 -9.30 3.61 8.40
N ASP A 97 -9.15 4.41 7.35
CA ASP A 97 -8.86 3.95 5.99
C ASP A 97 -7.43 3.40 5.87
N VAL A 98 -6.46 4.05 6.51
CA VAL A 98 -5.08 3.54 6.63
C VAL A 98 -5.04 2.23 7.42
N ILE A 99 -5.77 2.12 8.53
CA ILE A 99 -5.88 0.87 9.32
C ILE A 99 -6.47 -0.27 8.48
N ALA A 100 -7.49 0.01 7.67
CA ALA A 100 -8.14 -0.99 6.84
C ALA A 100 -7.23 -1.53 5.72
N ARG A 101 -6.28 -0.72 5.26
CA ARG A 101 -5.26 -1.10 4.27
C ARG A 101 -3.98 -1.66 4.88
N CYS A 102 -3.80 -1.55 6.20
CA CYS A 102 -2.62 -2.04 6.88
C CYS A 102 -2.62 -3.59 6.85
N PRO A 103 -1.56 -4.23 6.34
CA PRO A 103 -1.50 -5.69 6.30
C PRO A 103 -1.43 -6.28 7.72
N GLU A 104 -1.90 -7.53 7.86
CA GLU A 104 -2.14 -8.17 9.16
C GLU A 104 -0.84 -8.50 9.92
N ASP A 105 0.27 -8.62 9.20
CA ASP A 105 1.63 -8.81 9.73
C ASP A 105 2.19 -7.57 10.46
N GLN A 106 1.62 -6.38 10.20
CA GLN A 106 2.01 -5.13 10.85
C GLN A 106 1.09 -4.80 12.06
N SER A 107 0.89 -5.77 12.96
CA SER A 107 0.04 -5.60 14.16
C SER A 107 0.41 -4.37 14.98
N ASP A 108 1.71 -4.12 15.16
CA ASP A 108 2.21 -3.00 15.96
C ASP A 108 1.85 -1.64 15.37
N VAL A 109 1.94 -1.51 14.03
CA VAL A 109 1.56 -0.28 13.31
C VAL A 109 0.05 -0.08 13.41
N ARG A 110 -0.71 -1.15 13.22
CA ARG A 110 -2.17 -1.15 13.31
C ARG A 110 -2.66 -0.74 14.69
N ASP A 111 -2.03 -1.25 15.76
CA ASP A 111 -2.38 -0.93 17.14
C ASP A 111 -2.07 0.52 17.49
N LYS A 112 -0.93 1.05 17.02
CA LYS A 112 -0.60 2.48 17.17
C LYS A 112 -1.59 3.38 16.44
N LEU A 113 -1.96 3.04 15.21
CA LEU A 113 -2.96 3.78 14.45
C LEU A 113 -4.35 3.69 15.08
N ALA A 114 -4.73 2.53 15.62
CA ALA A 114 -5.99 2.36 16.35
C ALA A 114 -6.02 3.20 17.64
N THR A 115 -4.89 3.27 18.33
CA THR A 115 -4.71 4.13 19.51
C THR A 115 -4.84 5.60 19.13
N ALA A 116 -4.12 6.06 18.09
CA ALA A 116 -4.22 7.42 17.58
C ALA A 116 -5.66 7.77 17.17
N ARG A 117 -6.36 6.87 16.47
CA ARG A 117 -7.77 7.04 16.08
C ARG A 117 -8.69 7.20 17.31
N THR A 118 -8.44 6.43 18.37
CA THR A 118 -9.21 6.51 19.61
C THR A 118 -9.00 7.86 20.29
N ILE A 119 -7.73 8.29 20.43
CA ILE A 119 -7.40 9.60 21.01
C ILE A 119 -8.05 10.72 20.19
N VAL A 120 -7.93 10.69 18.86
CA VAL A 120 -8.57 11.67 17.95
C VAL A 120 -10.10 11.70 18.16
N GLY A 121 -10.74 10.54 18.37
CA GLY A 121 -12.17 10.46 18.69
C GLY A 121 -12.52 11.07 20.04
N ASP A 122 -11.71 10.84 21.06
CA ASP A 122 -11.88 11.43 22.39
C ASP A 122 -11.72 12.96 22.34
N LEU A 123 -10.73 13.45 21.57
CA LEU A 123 -10.52 14.87 21.32
C LEU A 123 -11.73 15.51 20.61
N GLU A 124 -12.27 14.84 19.59
CA GLU A 124 -13.48 15.30 18.89
C GLU A 124 -14.67 15.43 19.87
N ASN A 125 -14.88 14.42 20.73
CA ASN A 125 -15.95 14.42 21.72
C ASN A 125 -15.78 15.52 22.77
N LEU A 126 -14.54 15.76 23.21
CA LEU A 126 -14.21 16.86 24.12
C LEU A 126 -14.56 18.22 23.51
N ILE A 127 -14.20 18.44 22.24
CA ILE A 127 -14.52 19.70 21.54
C ILE A 127 -16.02 19.83 21.32
N ARG A 128 -16.72 18.75 20.97
CA ARG A 128 -18.18 18.73 20.77
C ARG A 128 -18.93 19.22 22.01
N GLY A 129 -18.50 18.83 23.21
CA GLY A 129 -19.08 19.31 24.47
C GLY A 129 -18.68 20.75 24.85
N ARG A 130 -17.70 21.32 24.15
CA ARG A 130 -17.05 22.60 24.48
C ARG A 130 -17.31 23.72 23.46
N VAL A 131 -17.92 23.44 22.30
CA VAL A 131 -18.34 24.49 21.34
C VAL A 131 -19.17 25.60 22.01
N SER A 132 -19.88 25.29 23.11
CA SER A 132 -20.69 26.26 23.86
C SER A 132 -19.98 26.92 25.07
N ARG A 133 -18.73 26.58 25.40
CA ARG A 133 -17.99 27.15 26.55
C ARG A 133 -16.50 27.37 26.23
N PRO A 134 -15.92 28.54 26.53
CA PRO A 134 -14.51 28.81 26.27
C PRO A 134 -13.63 27.77 26.97
N ILE A 135 -12.71 27.19 26.22
CA ILE A 135 -11.72 26.24 26.74
C ILE A 135 -10.74 27.02 27.63
N SER A 136 -10.44 26.48 28.80
CA SER A 136 -9.40 27.05 29.65
C SER A 136 -8.03 26.84 29.01
N GLU A 137 -7.10 27.76 29.23
CA GLU A 137 -5.75 27.69 28.66
C GLU A 137 -5.06 26.35 28.94
N ARG A 138 -5.24 25.80 30.15
CA ARG A 138 -4.72 24.47 30.51
C ARG A 138 -5.33 23.33 29.68
N GLY A 139 -6.61 23.45 29.31
CA GLY A 139 -7.27 22.49 28.43
C GLY A 139 -6.71 22.55 27.02
N ARG A 140 -6.50 23.76 26.48
CA ARG A 140 -5.86 24.00 25.17
C ARG A 140 -4.46 23.39 25.12
N SER A 141 -3.61 23.67 26.11
CA SER A 141 -2.24 23.14 26.16
C SER A 141 -2.22 21.61 26.17
N ARG A 142 -3.14 20.97 26.90
CA ARG A 142 -3.25 19.50 26.94
C ARG A 142 -3.67 18.92 25.59
N LEU A 143 -4.62 19.56 24.88
CA LEU A 143 -5.05 19.14 23.54
C LEU A 143 -3.88 19.21 22.55
N ILE A 144 -3.16 20.33 22.56
CA ILE A 144 -1.99 20.53 21.69
C ILE A 144 -0.90 19.50 22.01
N GLN A 145 -0.66 19.20 23.29
CA GLN A 145 0.29 18.18 23.71
C GLN A 145 -0.08 16.80 23.15
N GLN A 146 -1.35 16.38 23.30
CA GLN A 146 -1.81 15.09 22.76
C GLN A 146 -1.72 15.02 21.23
N LEU A 147 -1.99 16.13 20.55
CA LEU A 147 -1.80 16.22 19.09
C LEU A 147 -0.32 16.09 18.69
N ASN A 148 0.60 16.67 19.47
CA ASN A 148 2.04 16.55 19.22
C ASN A 148 2.52 15.11 19.45
N GLU A 149 2.01 14.42 20.47
CA GLU A 149 2.33 13.01 20.72
C GLU A 149 1.88 12.14 19.54
N ILE A 150 0.64 12.31 19.06
CA ILE A 150 0.15 11.60 17.87
C ILE A 150 0.99 11.94 16.65
N GLN A 151 1.32 13.21 16.44
CA GLN A 151 2.15 13.63 15.31
C GLN A 151 3.52 12.94 15.34
N SER A 152 4.18 12.91 16.49
CA SER A 152 5.48 12.22 16.66
C SER A 152 5.36 10.73 16.38
N ASP A 153 4.30 10.08 16.85
CA ASP A 153 4.06 8.65 16.59
C ASP A 153 3.85 8.38 15.10
N LEU A 154 3.08 9.23 14.41
CA LEU A 154 2.86 9.12 12.98
C LEU A 154 4.14 9.38 12.17
N GLU A 155 5.00 10.31 12.60
CA GLU A 155 6.29 10.58 11.96
C GLU A 155 7.23 9.38 12.09
N VAL A 156 7.30 8.76 13.28
CA VAL A 156 8.08 7.53 13.49
C VAL A 156 7.52 6.39 12.64
N LEU A 157 6.20 6.23 12.57
CA LEU A 157 5.57 5.22 11.72
C LEU A 157 5.83 5.47 10.22
N ALA A 158 5.71 6.71 9.75
CA ALA A 158 5.98 7.07 8.36
C ALA A 158 7.44 6.79 7.98
N SER A 159 8.36 7.09 8.89
CA SER A 159 9.78 6.74 8.75
C SER A 159 9.96 5.23 8.67
N ASN A 160 9.41 4.46 9.60
CA ASN A 160 9.57 3.00 9.62
C ASN A 160 8.97 2.31 8.38
N VAL A 161 7.81 2.78 7.90
CA VAL A 161 7.20 2.27 6.66
C VAL A 161 8.02 2.64 5.43
N SER A 162 8.68 3.81 5.44
CA SER A 162 9.56 4.25 4.35
C SER A 162 10.92 3.55 4.34
N PHE A 163 11.42 3.08 5.49
CA PHE A 163 12.74 2.44 5.66
C PHE A 163 12.67 0.93 5.91
N GLY A 164 11.52 0.30 5.74
CA GLY A 164 11.35 -1.15 5.81
C GLY A 164 12.02 -1.89 4.65
N ASP A 165 13.35 -1.75 4.55
CA ASP A 165 14.29 -2.59 3.82
C ASP A 165 15.19 -3.24 4.88
N SER A 166 14.87 -4.47 5.31
CA SER A 166 15.79 -5.44 5.93
C SER A 166 15.11 -6.79 6.05
#